data_AF-A0A7S0S7T1-F1
#
_entry.id   AF-A0A7S0S7T1-F1
#
_cell.length_a   1.000
_cell.length_b   1.000
_cell.length_c   1.000
_cell.angle_alpha   90.00
_cell.angle_beta   90.00
_cell.angle_gamma   90.00
#
_symmetry.space_group_name_H-M   'P 1'
#
loop_
_entity.id
_entity.type
_entity.pdbx_description
1 polymer ?
#
loop_
_entity_poly.entity_id
_entity_poly.type
_entity_poly.pdbx_seq_one_letter_code
_entity_poly.pdbx_strand_id
1 'polypeptide(L)'
;MEEEEDRAFCSRSGGDAGGRGDRRRSDPPPPRPKLKVKKTTFREMMPLNVTNVTSLLVSLLLLLLLTSTEAAVQLDTFAADSPVTYAGASAHYLKQYDMCGVCDGDTTTCQGCDRVPNSPFVFDACGACANPFAFLSTFNGSCTDCGADDGDDETSRHVYGHKVLDDCGTCRDSTDPLFSRTGRP
;
A
#
# COMPACT_ATOMS: atom_id res chain seq x y z
N MET A 1 7.04 19.94 -8.90
CA MET A 1 7.78 18.71 -8.56
C MET A 1 6.71 17.79 -8.01
N GLU A 2 5.95 17.19 -8.91
CA GLU A 2 4.93 16.21 -8.57
C GLU A 2 5.61 14.88 -8.87
N GLU A 3 6.03 14.19 -7.80
CA GLU A 3 6.51 12.82 -7.91
C GLU A 3 5.28 11.97 -8.22
N GLU A 4 5.19 11.49 -9.45
CA GLU A 4 4.26 10.45 -9.86
C GLU A 4 4.68 9.19 -9.11
N GLU A 5 4.06 8.97 -7.95
CA GLU A 5 4.29 7.82 -7.08
C GLU A 5 3.81 6.58 -7.85
N ASP A 6 4.76 5.85 -8.45
CA ASP A 6 4.55 4.56 -9.11
C ASP A 6 3.94 3.56 -8.11
N ARG A 7 2.62 3.64 -7.89
CA ARG A 7 1.87 2.71 -7.05
C ARG A 7 1.84 1.37 -7.77
N ALA A 8 2.76 0.47 -7.37
CA ALA A 8 2.84 -0.88 -7.89
C ALA A 8 1.51 -1.62 -7.67
N PHE A 9 0.78 -1.80 -8.76
CA PHE A 9 -0.50 -2.46 -8.77
C PHE A 9 -0.34 -3.95 -8.49
N CYS A 10 -1.22 -4.56 -7.67
CA CYS A 10 -1.29 -6.01 -7.51
C CYS A 10 -1.87 -6.70 -8.75
N SER A 11 -1.32 -6.48 -9.92
CA SER A 11 -1.72 -7.22 -11.10
C SER A 11 -1.03 -8.57 -11.09
N ARG A 12 -1.84 -9.61 -10.87
CA ARG A 12 -1.45 -11.02 -10.83
C ARG A 12 -0.84 -11.46 -12.17
N SER A 13 0.46 -11.31 -12.33
CA SER A 13 1.25 -12.21 -13.18
C SER A 13 1.89 -13.24 -12.26
N GLY A 14 1.37 -14.46 -12.28
CA GLY A 14 2.06 -15.57 -11.62
C GLY A 14 3.43 -15.80 -12.27
N GLY A 15 4.41 -16.19 -11.45
CA GLY A 15 5.65 -16.79 -11.93
C GLY A 15 6.91 -15.97 -11.65
N ASP A 16 7.74 -16.55 -10.77
CA ASP A 16 9.18 -16.42 -10.65
C ASP A 16 9.98 -15.88 -11.85
N ALA A 17 11.07 -15.19 -11.47
CA ALA A 17 12.37 -15.09 -12.13
C ALA A 17 12.55 -14.22 -13.39
N GLY A 18 13.29 -13.13 -13.19
CA GLY A 18 14.36 -12.58 -14.05
C GLY A 18 14.20 -12.67 -15.58
N GLY A 19 13.91 -11.53 -16.22
CA GLY A 19 13.92 -11.43 -17.68
C GLY A 19 14.41 -10.07 -18.17
N ARG A 20 15.52 -10.09 -18.94
CA ARG A 20 16.12 -8.97 -19.68
C ARG A 20 15.09 -8.19 -20.49
N GLY A 21 15.13 -6.86 -20.40
CA GLY A 21 14.36 -5.96 -21.24
C GLY A 21 14.87 -5.89 -22.67
N ASP A 22 14.14 -6.53 -23.59
CA ASP A 22 14.30 -6.31 -25.03
C ASP A 22 13.45 -5.12 -25.48
N ARG A 23 14.13 -4.11 -26.06
CA ARG A 23 13.53 -2.91 -26.65
C ARG A 23 12.71 -3.28 -27.87
N ARG A 24 11.37 -3.24 -27.78
CA ARG A 24 10.52 -3.25 -28.99
C ARG A 24 10.61 -1.90 -29.69
N ARG A 25 11.11 -1.95 -30.92
CA ARG A 25 11.17 -0.87 -31.91
C ARG A 25 9.74 -0.54 -32.35
N SER A 26 9.34 0.72 -32.24
CA SER A 26 8.06 1.24 -32.73
C SER A 26 8.15 1.42 -34.24
N ASP A 27 7.32 0.70 -35.01
CA ASP A 27 7.18 0.93 -36.45
C ASP A 27 6.44 2.24 -36.74
N PRO A 28 6.80 2.98 -37.81
CA PRO A 28 6.14 4.23 -38.16
C PRO A 28 4.77 4.01 -38.83
N PRO A 29 3.80 4.95 -38.64
CA PRO A 29 2.43 4.80 -39.13
C PRO A 29 2.30 4.98 -40.66
N PRO A 30 1.30 4.34 -41.31
CA PRO A 30 1.10 4.40 -42.75
C PRO A 30 0.50 5.75 -43.21
N PRO A 31 0.73 6.16 -44.48
CA PRO A 31 0.27 7.43 -45.01
C PRO A 31 -1.25 7.45 -45.33
N ARG A 32 -1.88 8.61 -45.11
CA ARG A 32 -3.33 8.85 -45.32
C ARG A 32 -3.68 9.07 -46.80
N PRO A 33 -4.85 8.59 -47.28
CA PRO A 33 -5.31 8.85 -48.64
C PRO A 33 -5.90 10.26 -48.81
N LYS A 34 -5.70 10.85 -50.00
CA LYS A 34 -6.22 12.20 -50.35
C LYS A 34 -7.66 12.13 -50.88
N LEU A 35 -8.56 12.83 -50.21
CA LEU A 35 -9.95 13.06 -50.66
C LEU A 35 -9.96 14.08 -51.81
N LYS A 36 -10.61 13.75 -52.94
CA LYS A 36 -10.91 14.69 -54.01
C LYS A 36 -12.31 15.27 -53.81
N VAL A 37 -12.38 16.57 -53.57
CA VAL A 37 -13.63 17.33 -53.46
C VAL A 37 -14.19 17.60 -54.86
N LYS A 38 -15.40 17.12 -55.16
CA LYS A 38 -16.16 17.53 -56.34
C LYS A 38 -16.91 18.81 -56.02
N LYS A 39 -16.67 19.87 -56.81
CA LYS A 39 -17.42 21.13 -56.76
C LYS A 39 -18.79 20.90 -57.41
N THR A 40 -19.85 21.00 -56.61
CA THR A 40 -21.23 21.11 -57.12
C THR A 40 -21.63 22.58 -57.12
N THR A 41 -21.98 23.06 -58.30
CA THR A 41 -22.41 24.42 -58.61
C THR A 41 -23.73 24.78 -57.93
N PHE A 42 -23.75 25.95 -57.30
CA PHE A 42 -24.88 26.56 -56.60
C PHE A 42 -25.77 27.32 -57.60
N ARG A 43 -27.03 26.91 -57.73
CA ARG A 43 -28.12 27.56 -58.51
C ARG A 43 -29.42 26.91 -57.99
N GLU A 44 -30.53 27.57 -57.66
CA GLU A 44 -31.05 28.92 -57.82
C GLU A 44 -31.95 29.24 -56.61
N MET A 45 -32.12 30.53 -56.31
CA MET A 45 -33.15 31.04 -55.39
C MET A 45 -34.55 30.83 -55.99
N MET A 46 -35.47 30.24 -55.23
CA MET A 46 -36.89 30.17 -55.56
C MET A 46 -37.74 30.74 -54.42
N PRO A 47 -38.87 31.41 -54.73
CA PRO A 47 -39.62 32.23 -53.78
C PRO A 47 -40.36 31.38 -52.73
N LEU A 48 -40.42 31.90 -51.50
CA LEU A 48 -41.15 31.32 -50.37
C LEU A 48 -42.65 31.22 -50.69
N ASN A 49 -43.15 30.00 -50.89
CA ASN A 49 -44.57 29.69 -50.98
C ASN A 49 -45.13 29.43 -49.56
N VAL A 50 -46.34 29.90 -49.24
CA VAL A 50 -46.92 29.95 -47.88
C VAL A 50 -47.02 28.56 -47.22
N THR A 51 -47.18 27.50 -48.01
CA THR A 51 -47.20 26.09 -47.55
C THR A 51 -45.84 25.58 -47.06
N ASN A 52 -44.74 26.14 -47.57
CA ASN A 52 -43.39 25.77 -47.12
C ASN A 52 -43.06 26.43 -45.78
N VAL A 53 -43.62 27.61 -45.52
CA VAL A 53 -43.45 28.33 -44.25
C VAL A 53 -44.15 27.59 -43.12
N THR A 54 -45.38 27.09 -43.34
CA THR A 54 -46.09 26.31 -42.31
C THR A 54 -45.39 24.98 -42.01
N SER A 55 -44.84 24.29 -43.01
CA SER A 55 -44.07 23.06 -42.82
C SER A 55 -42.78 23.30 -42.00
N LEU A 56 -42.06 24.38 -42.30
CA LEU A 56 -40.87 24.78 -41.54
C LEU A 56 -41.21 25.14 -40.09
N LEU A 57 -42.33 25.83 -39.86
CA LEU A 57 -42.80 26.17 -38.52
C LEU A 57 -43.21 24.94 -37.71
N VAL A 58 -43.91 23.97 -38.32
CA VAL A 58 -44.26 22.70 -37.67
C VAL A 58 -43.01 21.89 -37.34
N SER A 59 -42.03 21.85 -38.24
CA SER A 59 -40.75 21.15 -38.02
C SER A 59 -39.95 21.78 -36.87
N LEU A 60 -39.90 23.12 -36.83
CA LEU A 60 -39.23 23.86 -35.77
C LEU A 60 -39.95 23.67 -34.43
N LEU A 61 -41.28 23.65 -34.42
CA LEU A 61 -42.08 23.36 -33.23
C LEU A 61 -41.82 21.94 -32.71
N LEU A 62 -41.73 20.94 -33.61
CA LEU A 62 -41.40 19.56 -33.23
C LEU A 62 -40.00 19.46 -32.61
N LEU A 63 -39.01 20.17 -33.16
CA LEU A 63 -37.66 20.22 -32.63
C LEU A 63 -37.61 20.90 -31.25
N LEU A 64 -38.38 21.97 -31.04
CA LEU A 64 -38.50 22.65 -29.74
C LEU A 64 -39.21 21.80 -28.69
N LEU A 65 -40.16 20.94 -29.10
CA LEU A 65 -40.83 20.00 -28.20
C LEU A 65 -39.91 18.83 -27.80
N LEU A 66 -39.04 18.37 -28.70
CA LEU A 66 -38.06 17.30 -28.44
C LEU A 66 -36.91 17.73 -27.50
N THR A 67 -36.64 19.03 -27.35
CA THR A 67 -35.62 19.53 -26.40
C THR A 67 -36.11 19.63 -24.95
N SER A 68 -37.37 19.27 -24.67
CA SER A 68 -37.95 19.39 -23.31
C SER A 68 -37.76 18.14 -22.43
N THR A 69 -37.24 17.04 -22.95
CA THR A 69 -36.97 15.83 -22.17
C THR A 69 -35.50 15.73 -21.81
N GLU A 70 -35.03 16.62 -20.92
CA GLU A 70 -33.82 16.36 -20.16
C GLU A 70 -34.17 15.35 -19.07
N ALA A 71 -34.19 14.07 -19.43
CA ALA A 71 -34.13 12.98 -18.45
C ALA A 71 -32.70 12.95 -17.90
N ALA A 72 -32.38 13.91 -17.03
CA ALA A 72 -31.17 13.85 -16.22
C ALA A 72 -31.36 12.71 -15.21
N VAL A 73 -30.84 11.53 -15.57
CA VAL A 73 -30.65 10.45 -14.60
C VAL A 73 -29.52 10.90 -13.69
N GLN A 74 -29.87 11.48 -12.55
CA GLN A 74 -28.89 11.70 -11.49
C GLN A 74 -28.58 10.34 -10.86
N LEU A 75 -27.36 9.85 -11.11
CA LEU A 75 -26.75 8.85 -10.24
C LEU A 75 -26.26 9.62 -9.04
N ASP A 76 -27.07 9.65 -7.98
CA ASP A 76 -26.65 10.16 -6.69
C ASP A 76 -25.32 9.48 -6.34
N THR A 77 -24.31 10.33 -6.16
CA THR A 77 -22.95 9.93 -5.85
C THR A 77 -22.98 8.94 -4.68
N PHE A 78 -22.60 7.70 -4.98
CA PHE A 78 -22.44 6.64 -3.99
C PHE A 78 -21.51 7.15 -2.90
N ALA A 79 -22.05 7.32 -1.69
CA ALA A 79 -21.25 7.59 -0.51
C ALA A 79 -20.15 6.53 -0.41
N ALA A 80 -18.93 6.96 -0.07
CA ALA A 80 -17.73 6.12 0.02
C ALA A 80 -17.86 4.94 1.02
N ASP A 81 -18.95 4.88 1.80
CA ASP A 81 -19.21 3.85 2.81
C ASP A 81 -20.26 2.81 2.39
N SER A 82 -20.76 2.84 1.14
CA SER A 82 -21.67 1.80 0.65
C SER A 82 -20.87 0.59 0.10
N PRO A 83 -21.04 -0.63 0.66
CA PRO A 83 -20.30 -1.80 0.23
C PRO A 83 -20.93 -2.35 -1.06
N VAL A 84 -20.69 -1.69 -2.19
CA VAL A 84 -20.96 -2.30 -3.50
C VAL A 84 -19.85 -3.32 -3.73
N THR A 85 -20.09 -4.57 -3.34
CA THR A 85 -19.27 -5.70 -3.76
C THR A 85 -19.47 -5.91 -5.25
N TYR A 86 -18.58 -5.33 -6.06
CA TYR A 86 -18.55 -5.58 -7.49
C TYR A 86 -18.13 -7.05 -7.71
N ALA A 87 -19.09 -7.91 -8.04
CA ALA A 87 -18.82 -9.30 -8.42
C ALA A 87 -18.23 -9.31 -9.84
N GLY A 88 -16.92 -9.03 -9.95
CA GLY A 88 -16.18 -9.02 -11.20
C GLY A 88 -14.71 -8.71 -11.00
N ALA A 89 -13.89 -8.94 -12.03
CA ALA A 89 -12.42 -8.77 -12.02
C ALA A 89 -11.95 -7.35 -11.63
N SER A 90 -12.86 -6.39 -11.45
CA SER A 90 -12.56 -5.05 -10.95
C SER A 90 -12.30 -4.97 -9.44
N ALA A 91 -12.62 -5.99 -8.64
CA ALA A 91 -12.20 -5.98 -7.23
C ALA A 91 -10.66 -6.11 -7.07
N HIS A 92 -9.96 -6.61 -8.10
CA HIS A 92 -8.50 -6.78 -8.08
C HIS A 92 -7.72 -5.56 -8.60
N TYR A 93 -8.36 -4.61 -9.31
CA TYR A 93 -7.69 -3.42 -9.85
C TYR A 93 -7.58 -2.27 -8.84
N LEU A 94 -7.93 -2.46 -7.56
CA LEU A 94 -7.75 -1.46 -6.51
C LEU A 94 -6.76 -1.88 -5.40
N LYS A 95 -6.22 -3.10 -5.49
CA LYS A 95 -5.29 -3.62 -4.49
C LYS A 95 -3.86 -3.15 -4.79
N GLN A 96 -3.27 -2.46 -3.81
CA GLN A 96 -1.86 -2.06 -3.83
C GLN A 96 -1.05 -3.00 -2.93
N TYR A 97 0.23 -3.18 -3.26
CA TYR A 97 1.16 -3.77 -2.31
C TYR A 97 1.36 -2.84 -1.11
N ASP A 98 1.34 -3.42 0.09
CA ASP A 98 1.79 -2.74 1.29
C ASP A 98 3.33 -2.65 1.32
N MET A 99 3.89 -1.99 2.32
CA MET A 99 5.35 -1.86 2.45
C MET A 99 6.06 -3.18 2.79
N CYS A 100 5.31 -4.24 3.10
CA CYS A 100 5.81 -5.59 3.29
C CYS A 100 5.80 -6.40 1.98
N GLY A 101 5.31 -5.83 0.88
CA GLY A 101 5.12 -6.53 -0.39
C GLY A 101 3.92 -7.48 -0.36
N VAL A 102 3.01 -7.35 0.60
CA VAL A 102 1.76 -8.11 0.67
C VAL A 102 0.68 -7.34 -0.07
N CYS A 103 0.03 -8.01 -1.02
CA CYS A 103 -1.04 -7.40 -1.77
C CYS A 103 -2.26 -7.18 -0.88
N ASP A 104 -2.78 -5.94 -0.84
CA ASP A 104 -3.89 -5.56 0.04
C ASP A 104 -3.58 -5.89 1.52
N GLY A 105 -2.30 -5.80 1.86
CA GLY A 105 -1.80 -5.99 3.21
C GLY A 105 -2.02 -4.75 4.08
N ASP A 106 -2.05 -4.96 5.38
CA ASP A 106 -2.23 -3.92 6.39
C ASP A 106 -0.90 -3.49 7.05
N THR A 107 0.24 -3.87 6.45
CA THR A 107 1.60 -3.58 6.92
C THR A 107 2.02 -4.29 8.22
N THR A 108 1.17 -5.17 8.77
CA THR A 108 1.46 -5.85 10.05
C THR A 108 2.43 -7.02 9.89
N THR A 109 2.55 -7.59 8.69
CA THR A 109 3.31 -8.82 8.43
C THR A 109 4.83 -8.64 8.51
N CYS A 110 5.33 -7.44 8.23
CA CYS A 110 6.74 -7.05 8.37
C CYS A 110 6.95 -6.02 9.47
N GLN A 111 5.98 -5.87 10.38
CA GLN A 111 6.04 -4.92 11.47
C GLN A 111 7.07 -5.36 12.52
N GLY A 112 8.00 -4.47 12.86
CA GLY A 112 8.91 -4.67 13.99
C GLY A 112 8.18 -4.57 15.33
N CYS A 113 8.85 -4.91 16.42
CA CYS A 113 8.24 -4.83 17.76
C CYS A 113 7.88 -3.40 18.20
N ASP A 114 8.43 -2.39 17.52
CA ASP A 114 8.16 -0.96 17.67
C ASP A 114 6.96 -0.47 16.87
N ARG A 115 6.24 -1.39 16.22
CA ARG A 115 5.10 -1.13 15.33
C ARG A 115 5.45 -0.39 14.03
N VAL A 116 6.73 -0.36 13.66
CA VAL A 116 7.18 0.23 12.41
C VAL A 116 7.49 -0.89 11.42
N PRO A 117 6.88 -0.91 10.22
CA PRO A 117 7.17 -1.94 9.25
C PRO A 117 8.58 -1.82 8.68
N ASN A 118 9.20 -2.97 8.43
CA ASN A 118 10.61 -3.11 8.05
C ASN A 118 11.60 -2.46 9.05
N SER A 119 11.21 -2.34 10.33
CA SER A 119 12.08 -1.85 11.39
C SER A 119 13.16 -2.87 11.77
N PRO A 120 14.37 -2.41 12.18
CA PRO A 120 15.40 -3.31 12.71
C PRO A 120 15.10 -3.83 14.13
N PHE A 121 14.02 -3.38 14.77
CA PHE A 121 13.69 -3.75 16.14
C PHE A 121 12.93 -5.08 16.20
N VAL A 122 13.44 -5.99 17.04
CA VAL A 122 12.82 -7.30 17.30
C VAL A 122 12.68 -7.52 18.80
N PHE A 123 11.76 -8.41 19.19
CA PHE A 123 11.71 -8.86 20.58
C PHE A 123 12.97 -9.65 20.90
N ASP A 124 13.64 -9.25 21.98
CA ASP A 124 14.75 -10.00 22.53
C ASP A 124 14.24 -11.22 23.32
N ALA A 125 15.16 -12.04 23.85
CA ALA A 125 14.77 -13.21 24.64
C ALA A 125 13.97 -12.81 25.88
N CYS A 126 14.19 -11.62 26.44
CA CYS A 126 13.47 -11.11 27.60
C CYS A 126 12.07 -10.57 27.27
N GLY A 127 11.70 -10.50 25.99
CA GLY A 127 10.46 -9.89 25.51
C GLY A 127 10.51 -8.36 25.43
N ALA A 128 11.69 -7.75 25.59
CA ALA A 128 11.88 -6.32 25.36
C ALA A 128 12.07 -6.05 23.86
N CYS A 129 11.51 -4.94 23.39
CA CYS A 129 11.70 -4.51 22.01
C CYS A 129 13.04 -3.78 21.88
N ALA A 130 13.99 -4.36 21.15
CA ALA A 130 15.33 -3.82 21.02
C ALA A 130 15.94 -4.08 19.62
N ASN A 131 16.94 -3.29 19.26
CA ASN A 131 17.72 -3.51 18.04
C ASN A 131 18.93 -4.41 18.38
N PRO A 132 19.04 -5.63 17.79
CA PRO A 132 20.13 -6.56 18.07
C PRO A 132 21.49 -6.08 17.54
N PHE A 133 21.49 -5.11 16.62
CA PHE A 133 22.70 -4.48 16.07
C PHE A 133 23.05 -3.16 16.75
N ALA A 134 22.23 -2.70 17.71
CA ALA A 134 22.64 -1.55 18.52
C ALA A 134 23.83 -1.97 19.37
N PHE A 135 24.91 -1.19 19.34
CA PHE A 135 26.14 -1.40 20.10
C PHE A 135 25.95 -1.29 21.64
N LEU A 136 24.70 -1.23 22.14
CA LEU A 136 24.38 -1.16 23.56
C LEU A 136 23.89 -2.51 24.08
N SER A 137 24.20 -2.77 25.35
CA SER A 137 23.73 -3.90 26.18
C SER A 137 22.21 -3.97 26.42
N THR A 138 21.41 -3.37 25.54
CA THR A 138 19.95 -3.30 25.65
C THR A 138 19.30 -4.60 25.15
N PHE A 139 19.93 -5.29 24.20
CA PHE A 139 19.43 -6.58 23.71
C PHE A 139 19.73 -7.69 24.71
N ASN A 140 18.68 -8.38 25.18
CA ASN A 140 18.69 -9.36 26.27
C ASN A 140 19.04 -8.80 27.66
N GLY A 141 19.35 -7.51 27.80
CA GLY A 141 19.86 -6.93 29.04
C GLY A 141 18.85 -6.84 30.19
N SER A 142 17.55 -6.89 29.90
CA SER A 142 16.50 -6.71 30.91
C SER A 142 16.25 -7.93 31.80
N CYS A 143 16.69 -9.12 31.38
CA CYS A 143 16.50 -10.38 32.10
C CYS A 143 17.79 -11.21 32.22
N THR A 144 18.95 -10.55 32.12
CA THR A 144 20.22 -11.19 32.47
C THR A 144 20.35 -11.32 33.98
N ASP A 145 21.00 -12.38 34.43
CA ASP A 145 21.44 -12.47 35.82
C ASP A 145 22.61 -11.52 36.13
N CYS A 146 23.02 -11.48 37.39
CA CYS A 146 24.17 -10.70 37.85
C CYS A 146 25.53 -11.36 37.50
N GLY A 147 25.53 -12.50 36.79
CA GLY A 147 26.69 -13.36 36.57
C GLY A 147 27.60 -12.85 35.46
N ALA A 148 28.28 -11.73 35.69
CA ALA A 148 29.32 -11.24 34.79
C ALA A 148 30.73 -11.70 35.18
N ASP A 149 30.91 -12.35 36.34
CA ASP A 149 32.22 -12.42 37.01
C ASP A 149 32.67 -13.83 37.48
N ASP A 150 31.93 -14.91 37.18
CA ASP A 150 32.25 -16.26 37.69
C ASP A 150 33.28 -17.04 36.84
N GLY A 151 34.14 -16.38 36.06
CA GLY A 151 35.38 -16.98 35.54
C GLY A 151 35.25 -18.21 34.63
N ASP A 152 34.05 -18.65 34.28
CA ASP A 152 33.76 -19.63 33.25
C ASP A 152 33.18 -18.91 32.02
N ASP A 153 34.10 -18.60 31.09
CA ASP A 153 33.84 -17.89 29.84
C ASP A 153 33.56 -16.38 30.02
N GLU A 154 34.47 -15.56 29.50
CA GLU A 154 34.51 -14.09 29.65
C GLU A 154 33.34 -13.34 28.95
N THR A 155 32.21 -13.99 28.72
CA THR A 155 31.17 -13.46 27.82
C THR A 155 29.72 -13.65 28.23
N SER A 156 29.39 -14.43 29.26
CA SER A 156 28.00 -14.87 29.42
C SER A 156 27.29 -14.23 30.61
N ARG A 157 26.77 -13.02 30.43
CA ARG A 157 25.52 -12.65 31.10
C ARG A 157 24.47 -13.68 30.70
N HIS A 158 23.97 -14.48 31.63
CA HIS A 158 23.04 -15.54 31.28
C HIS A 158 21.63 -14.97 31.21
N VAL A 159 21.04 -15.03 30.02
CA VAL A 159 19.62 -14.76 29.83
C VAL A 159 18.84 -15.78 30.63
N TYR A 160 17.92 -15.33 31.49
CA TYR A 160 17.18 -16.19 32.41
C TYR A 160 18.05 -16.99 33.38
N GLY A 161 19.24 -16.47 33.71
CA GLY A 161 20.04 -17.01 34.80
C GLY A 161 19.31 -16.90 36.14
N HIS A 162 19.68 -17.78 37.07
CA HIS A 162 19.04 -17.91 38.39
C HIS A 162 19.82 -17.21 39.52
N LYS A 163 20.94 -16.56 39.19
CA LYS A 163 21.75 -15.83 40.16
C LYS A 163 21.17 -14.44 40.39
N VAL A 164 21.16 -14.00 41.65
CA VAL A 164 20.69 -12.67 42.06
C VAL A 164 21.71 -12.03 43.00
N LEU A 165 21.69 -10.70 43.09
CA LEU A 165 22.51 -9.99 44.06
C LEU A 165 21.99 -10.28 45.47
N ASP A 166 22.89 -10.69 46.36
CA ASP A 166 22.62 -10.81 47.78
C ASP A 166 22.72 -9.45 48.51
N ASP A 167 22.45 -9.42 49.81
CA ASP A 167 22.47 -8.17 50.59
C ASP A 167 23.88 -7.55 50.75
N CYS A 168 24.93 -8.31 50.44
CA CYS A 168 26.30 -7.83 50.37
C CYS A 168 26.67 -7.33 48.96
N GLY A 169 25.75 -7.40 47.99
CA GLY A 169 26.00 -7.07 46.60
C GLY A 169 26.80 -8.13 45.84
N THR A 170 26.89 -9.35 46.37
CA THR A 170 27.56 -10.48 45.70
C THR A 170 26.55 -11.24 44.85
N CYS A 171 26.93 -11.56 43.61
CA CYS A 171 26.08 -12.36 42.72
C CYS A 171 26.15 -13.86 43.07
N ARG A 172 25.04 -14.45 43.50
CA ARG A 172 24.98 -15.88 43.88
C ARG A 172 23.63 -16.48 43.55
N ASP A 173 23.57 -17.81 43.50
CA ASP A 173 22.29 -18.51 43.54
C ASP A 173 21.65 -18.28 44.92
N SER A 174 20.34 -18.02 44.97
CA SER A 174 19.60 -17.87 46.23
C SER A 174 19.70 -19.09 47.17
N THR A 175 20.04 -20.27 46.64
CA THR A 175 20.23 -21.52 47.38
C THR A 175 21.68 -21.73 47.87
N ASP A 176 22.62 -20.88 47.47
CA ASP A 176 24.01 -20.92 47.93
C ASP A 176 24.08 -20.74 49.46
N PRO A 177 24.76 -21.62 50.21
CA PRO A 177 24.96 -21.47 51.66
C PRO A 177 25.62 -20.14 52.08
N LEU A 178 26.33 -19.49 51.16
CA LEU A 178 26.97 -18.19 51.34
C LEU A 178 26.10 -17.01 50.88
N PHE A 179 24.85 -17.25 50.44
CA PHE A 179 23.94 -16.18 50.02
C PHE A 179 23.53 -15.32 51.22
N SER A 180 23.95 -14.05 51.22
CA SER A 180 23.65 -13.12 52.30
C SER A 180 22.16 -12.72 52.32
N ARG A 181 21.48 -13.05 53.42
CA ARG A 181 20.11 -12.61 53.73
C ARG A 181 20.19 -11.81 55.02
N THR A 182 19.79 -10.55 54.96
CA THR A 182 19.83 -9.53 56.00
C THR A 182 19.42 -10.13 57.34
N GLY A 183 20.38 -10.26 58.25
CA GLY A 183 20.18 -10.88 59.55
C GLY A 183 21.26 -11.86 60.02
N ARG A 184 22.30 -12.16 59.23
CA ARG A 184 23.51 -12.81 59.76
C ARG A 184 24.79 -12.16 59.20
N PRO A 185 25.73 -11.73 60.06
CA PRO A 185 27.07 -11.36 59.62
C PRO A 185 27.83 -12.56 59.04
#